data_AF-A0A962BWD5-F1
#
_entry.id   AF-A0A962BWD5-F1
#
_cell.length_a   1.000
_cell.length_b   1.000
_cell.length_c   1.000
_cell.angle_alpha   90.00
_cell.angle_beta   90.00
_cell.angle_gamma   90.00
#
_symmetry.space_group_name_H-M   'P 1'
#
loop_
_entity.id
_entity.type
_entity.pdbx_description
1 polymer ?
#
loop_
_entity_poly.entity_id
_entity_poly.type
_entity_poly.pdbx_seq_one_letter_code
_entity_poly.pdbx_strand_id
1 'polypeptide(L)'
;VATLSGDVPQRKRQTLLGRFQRGELGILVATDVAARGLHIPEVSHVFNYDLPQDAEDYVHRVGRTARLGAEGDAISFACDKYAMTLPDIEAYIEQKIPVEPLTEDLLVMPKAPPRVEPAKSEDTADGEDDGTADASADEGDKPADDKPRRRRRRRRSGSGGSGGGKPPSAGS
;
A
#
# COMPACT_ATOMS: atom_id res chain seq x y z
N VAL A 1 11.69 10.01 10.93
CA VAL A 1 10.25 10.05 10.57
C VAL A 1 10.05 9.36 9.23
N ALA A 2 8.98 8.58 9.07
CA ALA A 2 8.58 8.00 7.79
C ALA A 2 7.09 8.23 7.51
N THR A 3 6.70 8.22 6.23
CA THR A 3 5.32 8.44 5.80
C THR A 3 4.82 7.26 4.98
N LEU A 4 3.62 6.79 5.28
CA LEU A 4 2.86 5.81 4.52
C LEU A 4 1.65 6.51 3.89
N SER A 5 1.77 6.88 2.62
CA SER A 5 0.67 7.41 1.81
C SER A 5 0.37 6.46 0.64
N GLY A 6 -0.70 6.73 -0.10
CA GLY A 6 -1.08 5.93 -1.28
C GLY A 6 -0.03 5.92 -2.39
N ASP A 7 0.79 6.97 -2.48
CA ASP A 7 1.83 7.12 -3.50
C ASP A 7 3.10 6.29 -3.20
N VAL A 8 3.19 5.70 -2.00
CA VAL A 8 4.36 4.89 -1.60
C VAL A 8 4.15 3.45 -2.07
N PRO A 9 5.03 2.89 -2.92
CA PRO A 9 4.91 1.52 -3.39
C PRO A 9 4.90 0.51 -2.23
N GLN A 10 4.13 -0.57 -2.35
CA GLN A 10 3.93 -1.55 -1.28
C GLN A 10 5.24 -2.12 -0.70
N ARG A 11 6.23 -2.43 -1.55
CA ARG A 11 7.55 -2.90 -1.10
C ARG A 11 8.25 -1.87 -0.20
N LYS A 12 8.18 -0.59 -0.57
CA LYS A 12 8.75 0.52 0.23
C LYS A 12 7.99 0.70 1.55
N ARG A 13 6.66 0.53 1.55
CA ARG A 13 5.83 0.54 2.78
C ARG A 13 6.31 -0.52 3.77
N GLN A 14 6.54 -1.75 3.31
CA GLN A 14 7.06 -2.84 4.15
C GLN A 14 8.47 -2.54 4.70
N THR A 15 9.37 -1.99 3.88
CA THR A 15 10.71 -1.60 4.33
C THR A 15 10.65 -0.52 5.42
N LEU A 16 9.84 0.52 5.23
CA LEU A 16 9.67 1.59 6.22
C LEU A 16 9.09 1.04 7.53
N LEU A 17 8.09 0.16 7.44
CA LEU A 17 7.50 -0.49 8.60
C LEU A 17 8.52 -1.35 9.37
N GLY A 18 9.34 -2.12 8.67
CA GLY A 18 10.39 -2.92 9.30
C GLY A 18 11.43 -2.06 10.02
N ARG A 19 11.80 -0.90 9.46
CA ARG A 19 12.69 0.07 10.11
C ARG A 19 12.07 0.68 11.36
N PHE A 20 10.76 0.99 11.31
CA PHE A 20 10.01 1.46 12.48
C PHE A 20 9.96 0.41 13.58
N GLN A 21 9.67 -0.85 13.25
CA GLN A 21 9.66 -1.97 14.20
C GLN A 21 11.01 -2.20 14.89
N ARG A 22 12.12 -1.96 14.19
CA ARG A 22 13.48 -2.06 14.77
C ARG A 22 13.90 -0.83 15.57
N GLY A 23 13.04 0.18 15.70
CA GLY A 23 13.36 1.42 16.41
C GLY A 23 14.29 2.37 15.63
N GLU A 24 14.61 2.09 14.37
CA GLU A 24 15.41 3.00 13.53
C GLU A 24 14.63 4.27 13.16
N LEU A 25 13.30 4.22 13.25
CA LEU A 25 12.40 5.35 13.05
C LEU A 25 11.54 5.48 14.30
N GLY A 26 11.58 6.64 14.96
CA GLY A 26 10.73 6.90 16.12
C GLY A 26 9.31 7.36 15.80
N ILE A 27 9.02 7.74 14.55
CA ILE A 27 7.72 8.30 14.14
C ILE A 27 7.33 7.76 12.76
N LEU A 28 6.08 7.33 12.66
CA LEU A 28 5.41 6.87 11.45
C LEU A 28 4.12 7.67 11.24
N VAL A 29 4.00 8.34 10.09
CA VAL A 29 2.79 9.07 9.68
C VAL A 29 2.06 8.24 8.65
N ALA A 30 0.75 8.03 8.79
CA ALA A 30 -0.04 7.23 7.87
C ALA A 30 -1.47 7.77 7.70
N THR A 31 -2.08 7.48 6.55
CA THR A 31 -3.54 7.58 6.37
C THR A 31 -4.20 6.21 6.53
N ASP A 32 -5.49 6.14 6.86
CA ASP A 32 -6.18 4.86 7.07
C ASP A 32 -6.07 3.95 5.85
N VAL A 33 -6.27 4.50 4.64
CA VAL A 33 -6.16 3.77 3.37
C VAL A 33 -4.75 3.21 3.18
N ALA A 34 -3.72 4.01 3.50
CA ALA A 34 -2.32 3.60 3.40
C ALA A 34 -1.82 2.78 4.60
N ALA A 35 -2.65 2.54 5.62
CA ALA A 35 -2.36 1.65 6.74
C ALA A 35 -3.09 0.30 6.61
N ARG A 36 -4.21 0.23 5.85
CA ARG A 36 -4.94 -1.01 5.61
C ARG A 36 -4.04 -2.10 4.99
N GLY A 37 -4.19 -3.32 5.49
CA GLY A 37 -3.37 -4.47 5.09
C GLY A 37 -1.95 -4.48 5.66
N LEU A 38 -1.57 -3.51 6.51
CA LEU A 38 -0.31 -3.51 7.24
C LEU A 38 -0.53 -3.84 8.71
N HIS A 39 0.28 -4.77 9.22
CA HIS A 39 0.35 -5.03 10.65
C HIS A 39 1.30 -4.02 11.30
N ILE A 40 0.75 -2.88 11.73
CA ILE A 40 1.50 -1.89 12.50
C ILE A 40 1.76 -2.48 13.90
N PRO A 41 3.03 -2.47 14.37
CA PRO A 41 3.37 -2.97 15.70
C PRO A 41 2.68 -2.15 16.79
N GLU A 42 2.70 -2.67 18.01
CA GLU A 42 2.30 -1.92 19.18
C GLU A 42 3.20 -0.69 19.36
N VAL A 43 2.57 0.44 19.67
CA VAL A 43 3.24 1.73 19.89
C VAL A 43 2.87 2.29 21.24
N SER A 44 3.74 3.11 21.82
CA SER A 44 3.44 3.79 23.09
C SER A 44 2.45 4.95 22.94
N HIS A 45 2.41 5.57 21.75
CA HIS A 45 1.57 6.74 21.50
C HIS A 45 0.90 6.65 20.13
N VAL A 46 -0.37 7.04 20.08
CA VAL A 46 -1.12 7.28 18.84
C VAL A 46 -1.54 8.74 18.80
N PHE A 47 -1.25 9.41 17.69
CA PHE A 47 -1.66 10.80 17.46
C PHE A 47 -2.68 10.85 16.32
N ASN A 48 -3.91 11.24 16.64
CA ASN A 48 -4.91 11.59 15.62
C ASN A 48 -4.69 13.05 15.24
N TYR A 49 -3.99 13.29 14.12
CA TYR A 49 -3.81 14.66 13.62
C TYR A 49 -5.13 15.28 13.20
N ASP A 50 -5.96 14.49 12.51
CA ASP A 50 -7.36 14.79 12.25
C ASP A 50 -8.23 13.70 12.90
N LEU A 51 -9.29 14.11 13.60
CA LEU A 51 -10.28 13.15 14.12
C LEU A 51 -10.93 12.39 12.94
N PRO A 52 -11.09 11.07 13.06
CA PRO A 52 -11.79 10.29 12.04
C PRO A 52 -13.26 10.72 11.96
N GLN A 53 -13.85 10.50 10.78
CA GLN A 53 -15.27 10.78 10.56
C GLN A 53 -16.17 9.71 11.20
N ASP A 54 -15.69 8.46 11.25
CA ASP A 54 -16.38 7.33 11.83
C ASP A 54 -15.76 6.94 13.18
N ALA A 55 -16.61 6.65 14.18
CA ALA A 55 -16.15 6.28 15.52
C ALA A 55 -15.44 4.91 15.56
N GLU A 56 -15.81 3.99 14.67
CA GLU A 56 -15.14 2.69 14.54
C GLU A 56 -13.67 2.87 14.11
N ASP A 57 -13.39 3.80 13.19
CA ASP A 57 -12.03 4.11 12.75
C ASP A 57 -11.21 4.72 13.89
N TYR A 58 -11.81 5.50 14.80
CA TYR A 58 -11.14 5.97 16.01
C TYR A 58 -10.60 4.80 16.84
N VAL A 59 -11.46 3.81 17.14
CA VAL A 59 -11.08 2.61 17.91
C VAL A 59 -9.98 1.82 17.19
N HIS A 60 -10.07 1.67 15.86
CA HIS A 60 -9.05 0.98 15.07
C HIS A 60 -7.68 1.65 15.09
N ARG A 61 -7.66 2.99 15.15
CA ARG A 61 -6.44 3.81 15.25
C ARG A 61 -5.84 3.75 16.65
N VAL A 62 -6.60 4.08 17.69
CA VAL A 62 -6.08 4.10 19.07
C VAL A 62 -5.77 2.70 19.58
N GLY A 63 -6.46 1.69 19.05
CA GLY A 63 -6.15 0.29 19.32
C GLY A 63 -4.76 -0.15 18.87
N ARG A 64 -3.88 0.73 18.36
CA ARG A 64 -2.45 0.43 18.12
C ARG A 64 -1.57 0.59 19.37
N THR A 65 -2.10 1.19 20.43
CA THR A 65 -1.44 1.30 21.72
C THR A 65 -2.16 0.48 22.80
N ALA A 66 -1.57 0.44 23.99
CA ALA A 66 -2.13 -0.16 25.21
C ALA A 66 -2.69 -1.59 25.03
N ARG A 67 -1.93 -2.49 24.37
CA ARG A 67 -2.34 -3.89 24.19
C ARG A 67 -1.72 -4.76 25.27
N LEU A 68 -2.33 -5.90 25.57
CA LEU A 68 -1.76 -6.94 26.46
C LEU A 68 -1.35 -6.44 27.86
N GLY A 69 -2.03 -5.42 28.39
CA GLY A 69 -1.75 -4.85 29.71
C GLY A 69 -0.62 -3.82 29.74
N ALA A 70 -0.08 -3.43 28.59
CA ALA A 70 0.79 -2.28 28.49
C ALA A 70 -0.02 -0.98 28.60
N GLU A 71 0.61 0.07 29.12
CA GLU A 71 0.08 1.43 29.10
C GLU A 71 0.41 2.11 27.78
N GLY A 72 -0.40 3.10 27.41
CA GLY A 72 -0.16 3.89 26.21
C GLY A 72 -1.20 4.97 26.00
N ASP A 73 -0.81 5.99 25.26
CA ASP A 73 -1.58 7.24 25.14
C ASP A 73 -2.12 7.45 23.74
N ALA A 74 -3.35 7.93 23.67
CA ALA A 74 -4.00 8.37 22.44
C ALA A 74 -4.32 9.86 22.54
N ILE A 75 -3.59 10.68 21.79
CA ILE A 75 -3.78 12.12 21.74
C ILE A 75 -4.48 12.47 20.43
N SER A 76 -5.54 13.26 20.50
CA SER A 76 -6.28 13.71 19.33
C SER A 76 -6.29 15.21 19.26
N PHE A 77 -5.94 15.76 18.10
CA PHE A 77 -6.10 17.18 17.84
C PHE A 77 -7.47 17.44 17.22
N ALA A 78 -8.17 18.42 17.77
CA ALA A 78 -9.46 18.85 17.29
C ALA A 78 -9.46 20.38 17.18
N CYS A 79 -10.01 20.88 16.08
CA CYS A 79 -10.37 22.28 15.91
C CYS A 79 -11.87 22.36 15.59
N ASP A 80 -12.42 23.57 15.51
CA ASP A 80 -13.86 23.81 15.27
C ASP A 80 -14.44 22.98 14.11
N LYS A 81 -13.62 22.67 13.09
CA LYS A 81 -14.03 21.87 11.94
C LYS A 81 -14.12 20.36 12.22
N TYR A 82 -13.24 19.83 13.07
CA TYR A 82 -13.11 18.38 13.32
C TYR A 82 -13.69 17.94 14.66
N ALA A 83 -14.01 18.88 15.56
CA ALA A 83 -14.67 18.59 16.83
C ALA A 83 -16.12 18.10 16.68
N MET A 84 -16.72 18.24 15.49
CA MET A 84 -18.11 17.81 15.25
C MET A 84 -18.32 16.29 15.36
N THR A 85 -17.29 15.48 15.12
CA THR A 85 -17.37 14.01 15.21
C THR A 85 -17.03 13.49 16.61
N LEU A 86 -16.50 14.35 17.49
CA LEU A 86 -16.14 13.99 18.85
C LEU A 86 -17.31 13.43 19.67
N PRO A 87 -18.53 14.00 19.63
CA PRO A 87 -19.67 13.45 20.37
C PRO A 87 -20.02 12.02 19.96
N ASP A 88 -19.94 11.70 18.66
CA ASP A 88 -20.24 10.37 18.13
C ASP A 88 -19.15 9.37 18.55
N ILE A 89 -17.89 9.80 18.54
CA ILE A 89 -16.76 9.01 19.06
C ILE A 89 -16.97 8.70 20.54
N GLU A 90 -17.22 9.71 21.37
CA GLU A 90 -17.43 9.56 22.82
C GLU A 90 -18.64 8.67 23.15
N ALA A 91 -19.72 8.80 22.38
CA ALA A 91 -20.89 7.93 22.51
C ALA A 91 -20.55 6.47 22.18
N TYR A 92 -19.76 6.23 21.14
CA TYR A 92 -19.35 4.89 20.73
C TYR A 92 -18.39 4.21 21.72
N ILE A 93 -17.47 4.97 22.32
CA ILE A 93 -16.54 4.44 23.33
C ILE A 93 -17.13 4.48 24.76
N GLU A 94 -18.35 4.98 24.92
CA GLU A 94 -19.09 5.12 26.18
C GLU A 94 -18.34 5.91 27.28
N GLN A 95 -17.43 6.80 26.88
CA GLN A 95 -16.63 7.63 27.79
C GLN A 95 -16.31 8.99 27.18
N LYS A 96 -16.10 9.99 28.05
CA LYS A 96 -15.63 11.32 27.63
C LYS A 96 -14.12 11.32 27.45
N ILE A 97 -13.66 11.99 26.39
CA ILE A 97 -12.24 12.21 26.16
C ILE A 97 -11.86 13.50 26.91
N PRO A 98 -10.86 13.47 27.82
CA PRO A 98 -10.39 14.68 28.47
C PRO A 98 -9.92 15.71 27.44
N VAL A 99 -10.41 16.94 27.55
CA VAL A 99 -10.06 18.03 26.64
C VAL A 99 -9.19 19.04 27.38
N GLU A 100 -8.03 19.34 26.81
CA GLU A 100 -7.14 20.39 27.27
C GLU A 100 -7.05 21.50 26.20
N PRO A 101 -7.32 22.76 26.54
CA PRO A 101 -7.20 23.86 25.58
C PRO A 101 -5.73 24.07 25.21
N LEU A 102 -5.47 24.43 23.95
CA LEU A 102 -4.13 24.83 23.53
C LEU A 102 -3.78 26.18 24.18
N THR A 103 -2.73 26.19 25.00
CA THR A 103 -2.19 27.41 25.58
C THR A 103 -1.09 28.01 24.68
N GLU A 104 -0.81 29.31 24.82
CA GLU A 104 0.17 30.01 23.96
C GLU A 104 1.58 29.41 24.04
N ASP A 105 1.94 28.83 25.18
CA ASP A 105 3.22 28.14 25.40
C ASP A 105 3.34 26.81 24.64
N LEU A 106 2.22 26.21 24.23
CA LEU A 106 2.22 25.02 23.36
C LEU A 106 2.32 25.37 21.87
N LEU A 107 2.08 26.63 21.50
CA LEU A 107 2.15 27.15 20.13
C LEU A 107 3.58 27.54 19.69
N VAL A 108 4.59 26.81 20.16
CA VAL A 108 5.98 27.02 19.73
C VAL A 108 6.14 26.46 18.32
N MET A 109 6.14 27.35 17.33
CA MET A 109 6.39 26.97 15.95
C MET A 109 7.82 26.41 15.81
N PRO A 110 8.00 25.17 15.31
CA PRO A 110 9.32 24.64 15.07
C PRO A 110 10.03 25.51 14.02
N LYS A 111 11.32 25.78 14.23
CA LYS A 111 12.17 26.47 13.24
C LYS A 111 12.05 25.72 11.92
N ALA A 112 11.67 26.45 10.85
CA ALA A 112 11.47 25.86 9.54
C ALA A 112 12.66 24.96 9.17
N PRO A 113 12.41 23.72 8.70
CA PRO A 113 13.50 22.85 8.29
C PRO A 113 14.29 23.54 7.17
N PRO A 114 15.63 23.41 7.13
CA PRO A 114 16.41 23.94 6.03
C PRO A 114 15.84 23.39 4.73
N ARG A 115 15.50 24.28 3.79
CA ARG A 115 15.00 23.91 2.47
C ARG A 115 16.03 22.98 1.83
N VAL A 116 15.69 21.70 1.69
CA VAL A 116 16.50 20.78 0.90
C VAL A 116 16.27 21.18 -0.54
N GLU A 117 17.26 21.82 -1.17
CA GLU A 117 17.18 22.08 -2.60
C GLU A 117 17.10 20.73 -3.32
N PRO A 118 16.17 20.55 -4.26
CA PRO A 118 16.14 19.32 -5.04
C PRO A 118 17.50 19.17 -5.72
N ALA A 119 18.17 18.05 -5.45
CA ALA A 119 19.40 17.71 -6.13
C ALA A 119 19.14 17.79 -7.63
N LYS A 120 19.88 18.64 -8.33
CA LYS A 120 19.84 18.71 -9.80
C LYS A 120 20.15 17.30 -10.31
N SER A 121 19.20 16.68 -11.01
CA SER A 121 19.49 15.51 -11.80
C SER A 121 20.51 15.94 -12.86
N GLU A 122 21.73 15.42 -12.77
CA GLU A 122 22.69 15.52 -13.85
C GLU A 122 22.18 14.59 -14.96
N ASP A 123 21.57 15.19 -15.99
CA ASP A 123 21.29 14.53 -17.26
C ASP A 123 22.64 14.21 -17.93
N THR A 124 23.21 13.04 -17.66
CA THR A 124 24.23 12.46 -18.55
C THR A 124 23.50 11.88 -19.75
N ALA A 125 23.39 12.72 -20.79
CA ALA A 125 23.00 12.29 -22.12
C ALA A 125 24.16 11.46 -22.71
N ASP A 126 24.08 10.14 -22.59
CA ASP A 126 24.87 9.23 -23.43
C ASP A 126 24.23 9.20 -24.82
N GLY A 127 24.89 9.86 -25.77
CA GLY A 127 24.57 9.79 -27.19
C GLY A 127 25.85 9.76 -28.01
N GLU A 128 26.14 8.60 -28.61
CA GLU A 128 27.06 8.35 -29.73
C GLU A 128 26.50 7.09 -30.42
N ASP A 129 25.77 7.22 -31.53
CA ASP A 129 26.24 7.37 -32.92
C ASP A 129 26.78 6.05 -33.50
N ASP A 130 25.95 5.38 -34.32
CA ASP A 130 26.42 4.45 -35.35
C ASP A 130 25.44 4.46 -36.53
N GLY A 131 25.67 5.40 -37.46
CA GLY A 131 25.36 5.18 -38.87
C GLY A 131 26.53 4.41 -39.49
N THR A 132 26.36 3.49 -40.43
CA THR A 132 25.81 3.73 -41.77
C THR A 132 25.76 2.39 -42.51
N ALA A 133 24.75 2.20 -43.35
CA ALA A 133 24.63 1.08 -44.28
C ALA A 133 25.73 1.10 -45.37
N ASP A 134 26.18 -0.09 -45.80
CA ASP A 134 26.65 -0.28 -47.18
C ASP A 134 26.29 -1.68 -47.68
N ALA A 135 25.84 -1.73 -48.93
CA ALA A 135 25.35 -2.91 -49.62
C ALA A 135 26.39 -3.37 -50.65
N SER A 136 26.60 -4.67 -50.77
CA SER A 136 27.18 -5.26 -51.99
C SER A 136 26.58 -6.64 -52.24
N ALA A 137 26.02 -6.80 -53.43
CA ALA A 137 25.49 -8.03 -53.99
C ALA A 137 26.62 -8.92 -54.53
N ASP A 138 26.45 -10.24 -54.52
CA ASP A 138 26.91 -11.10 -55.62
C ASP A 138 26.27 -12.51 -55.64
N GLU A 139 26.16 -13.04 -56.86
CA GLU A 139 25.67 -14.31 -57.45
C GLU A 139 25.63 -15.58 -56.55
N GLY A 140 24.73 -16.57 -56.66
CA GLY A 140 23.90 -17.08 -57.76
C GLY A 140 24.25 -18.57 -58.00
N ASP A 141 23.39 -19.54 -57.63
CA ASP A 141 23.22 -20.85 -58.32
C ASP A 141 22.06 -21.69 -57.72
N LYS A 142 21.32 -22.43 -58.55
CA LYS A 142 20.33 -23.47 -58.18
C LYS A 142 20.75 -24.77 -58.89
N PRO A 143 20.50 -25.98 -58.32
CA PRO A 143 19.29 -26.69 -58.77
C PRO A 143 18.61 -27.59 -57.72
N ALA A 144 17.47 -28.14 -58.14
CA ALA A 144 16.48 -28.95 -57.43
C ALA A 144 16.92 -30.38 -57.09
N ASP A 145 16.28 -31.04 -56.10
CA ASP A 145 15.47 -32.25 -56.36
C ASP A 145 14.78 -32.88 -55.11
N ASP A 146 13.64 -33.52 -55.42
CA ASP A 146 12.99 -34.70 -54.82
C ASP A 146 12.13 -34.65 -53.51
N LYS A 147 10.84 -34.34 -53.73
CA LYS A 147 9.61 -35.12 -53.40
C LYS A 147 9.10 -35.38 -51.95
N PRO A 148 7.77 -35.69 -51.83
CA PRO A 148 6.93 -35.26 -50.71
C PRO A 148 6.34 -36.42 -49.89
N ARG A 149 5.94 -36.16 -48.63
CA ARG A 149 4.96 -37.02 -47.93
C ARG A 149 3.88 -36.24 -47.17
N ARG A 150 2.71 -36.21 -47.80
CA ARG A 150 1.34 -36.40 -47.28
C ARG A 150 0.84 -35.52 -46.10
N ARG A 151 -0.03 -34.56 -46.48
CA ARG A 151 -1.52 -34.56 -46.27
C ARG A 151 -2.01 -35.49 -45.14
N ARG A 152 -2.94 -35.14 -44.24
CA ARG A 152 -4.05 -34.17 -44.18
C ARG A 152 -4.57 -34.25 -42.72
N ARG A 153 -5.00 -33.15 -42.08
CA ARG A 153 -6.42 -32.79 -41.82
C ARG A 153 -7.32 -34.03 -41.57
N ARG A 154 -8.18 -34.12 -40.56
CA ARG A 154 -9.00 -33.14 -39.82
C ARG A 154 -9.80 -33.96 -38.78
N ARG A 155 -10.23 -33.29 -37.68
CA ARG A 155 -11.55 -33.34 -37.00
C ARG A 155 -12.35 -34.67 -37.09
N ARG A 156 -12.96 -35.16 -36.00
CA ARG A 156 -14.27 -34.71 -35.46
C ARG A 156 -14.72 -35.74 -34.38
N SER A 157 -15.55 -35.31 -33.42
CA SER A 157 -16.67 -36.04 -32.75
C SER A 157 -16.58 -37.55 -32.54
N GLY A 158 -16.89 -38.14 -31.38
CA GLY A 158 -17.55 -37.67 -30.17
C GLY A 158 -18.11 -38.88 -29.39
N SER A 159 -18.96 -38.58 -28.40
CA SER A 159 -20.08 -39.41 -27.90
C SER A 159 -19.80 -40.71 -27.10
N GLY A 160 -20.25 -40.68 -25.84
CA GLY A 160 -20.84 -41.80 -25.07
C GLY A 160 -19.91 -42.42 -24.02
N GLY A 161 -20.26 -42.62 -22.75
CA GLY A 161 -21.50 -42.41 -22.00
C GLY A 161 -21.50 -43.29 -20.73
N SER A 162 -22.34 -42.89 -19.75
CA SER A 162 -22.95 -43.70 -18.67
C SER A 162 -22.27 -43.85 -17.28
N GLY A 163 -23.11 -43.63 -16.26
CA GLY A 163 -22.98 -44.03 -14.85
C GLY A 163 -22.74 -42.84 -13.91
N GLY A 164 -23.65 -42.33 -13.07
CA GLY A 164 -24.89 -42.87 -12.50
C GLY A 164 -24.80 -42.73 -10.96
N GLY A 165 -25.68 -41.96 -10.33
CA GLY A 165 -25.98 -42.08 -8.90
C GLY A 165 -25.95 -40.80 -8.04
N LYS A 166 -27.13 -40.27 -7.73
CA LYS A 166 -27.45 -39.46 -6.53
C LYS A 166 -28.99 -39.54 -6.33
N PRO A 167 -29.56 -39.34 -5.12
CA PRO A 167 -29.18 -39.69 -3.74
C PRO A 167 -30.25 -40.66 -3.13
N PRO A 168 -30.34 -40.81 -1.79
CA PRO A 168 -31.53 -40.22 -1.17
C PRO A 168 -31.29 -39.51 0.16
N SER A 169 -32.35 -38.79 0.56
CA SER A 169 -32.56 -37.87 1.67
C SER A 169 -33.00 -38.52 2.98
N ALA A 170 -32.90 -37.70 4.04
CA ALA A 170 -33.76 -37.59 5.23
C ALA A 170 -33.38 -38.37 6.51
N GLY A 171 -33.36 -37.63 7.62
CA GLY A 171 -33.86 -38.12 8.92
C GLY A 171 -32.96 -37.84 10.13
N SER A 172 -33.13 -36.69 10.79
CA SER A 172 -33.73 -36.55 12.14
C SER A 172 -33.56 -35.12 12.65
#